data_AF-A0A1F8SRA6-F1
#
_entry.id   AF-A0A1F8SRA6-F1
#
_cell.length_a   1.000
_cell.length_b   1.000
_cell.length_c   1.000
_cell.angle_alpha   90.00
_cell.angle_beta   90.00
_cell.angle_gamma   90.00
#
_symmetry.space_group_name_H-M   'P 1'
#
loop_
_entity.id
_entity.type
_entity.pdbx_description
1 polymer ?
#
loop_
_entity_poly.entity_id
_entity_poly.type
_entity_poly.pdbx_seq_one_letter_code
_entity_poly.pdbx_strand_id
1 'polypeptide(L)'
;LNATFRSRLAVLVRRSRALIRNPETLEPLMYLMGCVYNFFTEHKSLRLPGIIGGHKWIARTPAIAAGLTDHIWSVKELLLFQIPPPRW
;
A
#
# COMPACT_ATOMS: atom_id res chain seq x y z
N LEU A 1 -0.34 4.07 -10.96
CA LEU A 1 0.23 3.00 -10.09
C LEU A 1 1.22 2.08 -10.80
N ASN A 2 1.09 1.81 -12.12
CA ASN A 2 1.97 0.89 -12.86
C ASN A 2 3.48 1.17 -12.73
N ALA A 3 3.90 2.44 -12.71
CA ALA A 3 5.30 2.80 -12.50
C ALA A 3 5.81 2.37 -11.12
N THR A 4 5.00 2.51 -10.07
CA THR A 4 5.33 2.10 -8.71
C THR A 4 5.49 0.58 -8.61
N PHE A 5 4.60 -0.19 -9.22
CA PHE A 5 4.72 -1.64 -9.26
C PHE A 5 6.00 -2.09 -9.94
N ARG A 6 6.33 -1.52 -11.12
CA ARG A 6 7.59 -1.83 -11.80
C ARG A 6 8.82 -1.41 -10.99
N SER A 7 8.74 -0.31 -10.24
CA SER A 7 9.84 0.13 -9.37
C SER A 7 10.07 -0.81 -8.18
N ARG A 8 9.06 -1.56 -7.73
CA ARG A 8 9.14 -2.40 -6.52
C ARG A 8 9.17 -3.89 -6.80
N LEU A 9 8.64 -4.32 -7.94
CA LEU A 9 8.60 -5.71 -8.38
C LEU A 9 9.51 -5.88 -9.61
N ALA A 10 10.71 -6.42 -9.39
CA ALA A 10 11.69 -6.64 -10.46
C ALA A 10 11.14 -7.50 -11.60
N VAL A 11 10.21 -8.42 -11.32
CA VAL A 11 9.54 -9.24 -12.34
C VAL A 11 8.74 -8.42 -13.37
N LEU A 12 8.22 -7.25 -12.97
CA LEU A 12 7.43 -6.38 -13.85
C LEU A 12 8.30 -5.39 -14.65
N VAL A 13 9.60 -5.33 -14.38
CA VAL A 13 10.54 -4.47 -15.10
C VAL A 13 10.82 -5.04 -16.48
N ARG A 14 10.82 -4.17 -17.49
CA ARG A 14 11.18 -4.55 -18.86
C ARG A 14 12.63 -5.05 -18.89
N ARG A 15 12.87 -6.22 -19.51
CA ARG A 15 14.19 -6.87 -19.60
C ARG A 15 14.80 -7.21 -18.24
N SER A 16 13.96 -7.57 -17.27
CA SER A 16 14.43 -8.08 -15.98
C SER A 16 15.10 -9.44 -16.12
N ARG A 17 16.06 -9.73 -15.22
CA ARG A 17 16.61 -11.08 -15.02
C ARG A 17 15.85 -11.88 -13.93
N ALA A 18 14.83 -11.27 -13.31
CA ALA A 18 14.00 -11.89 -12.28
C ALA A 18 12.73 -12.49 -12.90
N LEU A 19 12.90 -13.51 -13.75
CA LEU A 19 11.76 -14.22 -14.36
C LEU A 19 10.99 -15.00 -13.27
N ILE A 20 9.67 -14.84 -13.26
CA ILE A 20 8.81 -15.62 -12.38
C ILE A 20 8.64 -17.03 -12.95
N ARG A 21 8.87 -18.04 -12.12
CA ARG A 21 8.73 -19.45 -12.52
C ARG A 21 7.29 -19.95 -12.36
N ASN A 22 6.56 -19.40 -11.40
CA ASN A 22 5.16 -19.71 -11.19
C ASN A 22 4.32 -18.43 -11.41
N PRO A 23 3.59 -18.31 -12.54
CA PRO A 23 2.82 -17.11 -12.84
C PRO A 23 1.69 -16.86 -11.83
N GLU A 24 1.18 -17.89 -11.15
CA GLU A 24 0.11 -17.74 -10.15
C GLU A 24 0.57 -16.94 -8.93
N THR A 25 1.88 -16.86 -8.68
CA THR A 25 2.43 -16.05 -7.59
C THR A 25 2.49 -14.55 -7.90
N LEU A 26 2.32 -14.16 -9.17
CA LEU A 26 2.39 -12.76 -9.58
C LEU A 26 1.22 -11.95 -9.02
N GLU A 27 0.01 -12.48 -9.11
CA GLU A 27 -1.20 -11.79 -8.64
C GLU A 27 -1.15 -11.52 -7.12
N PRO A 28 -0.87 -12.50 -6.24
CA PRO A 28 -0.69 -12.26 -4.81
C PRO A 28 0.42 -11.24 -4.51
N LEU A 29 1.55 -11.26 -5.23
CA LEU A 29 2.61 -10.27 -5.08
C LEU A 29 2.15 -8.86 -5.45
N MET A 30 1.36 -8.73 -6.52
CA MET A 30 0.77 -7.46 -6.91
C MET A 30 -0.21 -6.95 -5.86
N TYR A 31 -1.07 -7.81 -5.31
CA TYR A 31 -1.96 -7.44 -4.21
C TYR A 31 -1.18 -6.98 -2.99
N LEU A 32 -0.20 -7.76 -2.54
CA LEU A 32 0.65 -7.40 -1.40
C LEU A 32 1.31 -6.03 -1.61
N MET A 33 1.86 -5.79 -2.81
CA MET A 33 2.47 -4.48 -3.10
C MET A 33 1.45 -3.35 -3.19
N GLY A 34 0.24 -3.62 -3.66
CA GLY A 34 -0.88 -2.70 -3.60
C GLY A 34 -1.20 -2.34 -2.16
N CYS A 35 -1.25 -3.32 -1.26
CA CYS A 35 -1.45 -3.08 0.16
C CYS A 35 -0.32 -2.21 0.72
N VAL A 36 0.96 -2.58 0.51
CA VAL A 36 2.16 -1.82 0.94
C VAL A 36 2.07 -0.34 0.54
N TYR A 37 1.69 -0.07 -0.70
CA TYR A 37 1.56 1.29 -1.20
C TYR A 37 0.40 2.05 -0.56
N ASN A 38 -0.78 1.43 -0.46
CA ASN A 38 -2.00 2.13 -0.04
C ASN A 38 -2.14 2.27 1.48
N PHE A 39 -1.67 1.29 2.26
CA PHE A 39 -1.95 1.21 3.70
C PHE A 39 -0.75 1.50 4.61
N PHE A 40 0.47 1.28 4.14
CA PHE A 40 1.69 1.38 4.96
C PHE A 40 2.57 2.57 4.60
N THR A 41 2.61 2.93 3.31
CA THR A 41 3.51 3.96 2.81
C THR A 41 2.88 5.34 2.95
N GLU A 42 3.52 6.23 3.69
CA GLU A 42 3.13 7.63 3.76
C GLU A 42 3.55 8.40 2.51
N HIS A 43 2.70 9.32 2.05
CA HIS A 43 3.00 10.16 0.88
C HIS A 43 3.08 11.63 1.27
N LYS A 44 4.21 12.26 0.92
CA LYS A 44 4.42 13.70 1.17
C LYS A 44 3.33 14.58 0.55
N SER A 45 2.83 14.21 -0.63
CA SER A 45 1.77 14.92 -1.35
C SER A 45 0.39 14.79 -0.71
N LEU A 46 0.18 13.83 0.19
CA LEU A 46 -1.10 13.59 0.87
C LEU A 46 -1.12 14.16 2.30
N ARG A 47 -0.04 14.82 2.72
CA ARG A 47 0.08 15.37 4.08
C ARG A 47 -0.88 16.54 4.27
N LEU A 48 -1.45 16.62 5.47
CA LEU A 48 -2.29 17.75 5.87
C LEU A 48 -1.53 18.68 6.84
N PRO A 49 -1.83 19.98 6.85
CA PRO A 49 -1.33 20.87 7.89
C PRO A 49 -1.90 20.45 9.25
N GLY A 50 -1.04 20.42 10.28
CA GLY A 50 -1.45 20.09 11.64
C GLY A 50 -2.36 21.17 12.22
N ILE A 51 -3.50 20.74 12.78
CA ILE A 51 -4.57 21.60 13.29
C ILE A 51 -4.09 22.47 14.48
N ILE A 52 -3.13 21.98 15.26
CA ILE A 52 -2.59 22.68 16.44
C ILE A 52 -1.20 23.21 16.09
N GLY A 53 -1.12 24.52 15.91
CA GLY A 53 0.15 25.25 15.76
C GLY A 53 0.77 25.22 14.36
N GLY A 54 0.15 24.65 13.32
CA GLY A 54 0.54 24.82 11.91
C GLY A 54 1.94 24.31 11.49
N HIS A 55 2.78 23.91 12.44
CA HIS A 55 4.19 23.61 12.21
C HIS A 55 4.47 22.11 12.00
N LYS A 56 3.49 21.23 12.18
CA LYS A 56 3.68 19.77 12.03
C LYS A 56 2.74 19.21 10.97
N TRP A 57 3.32 18.69 9.89
CA TRP A 57 2.57 17.96 8.86
C TRP A 57 2.06 16.63 9.41
N ILE A 58 0.77 16.35 9.19
CA ILE A 58 0.18 15.05 9.49
C ILE A 58 0.44 14.13 8.31
N ALA A 59 1.16 13.04 8.56
CA ALA A 59 1.40 12.04 7.54
C ALA A 59 0.14 11.26 7.19
N ARG A 60 -0.05 10.95 5.90
CA ARG A 60 -1.18 10.16 5.41
C ARG A 60 -0.73 9.17 4.35
N THR A 61 -1.40 8.03 4.35
CA THR A 61 -1.34 7.00 3.29
C THR A 61 -2.51 7.23 2.32
N PRO A 62 -2.48 6.66 1.10
CA PRO A 62 -3.59 6.75 0.16
C PRO A 62 -4.90 6.21 0.72
N ALA A 63 -4.87 5.12 1.51
CA ALA A 63 -6.06 4.56 2.14
C ALA A 63 -6.66 5.52 3.20
N ILE A 64 -5.83 6.23 3.96
CA ILE A 64 -6.31 7.28 4.87
C ILE A 64 -6.88 8.45 4.07
N ALA A 65 -6.22 8.88 3.00
CA ALA A 65 -6.69 9.96 2.14
C ALA A 65 -8.05 9.66 1.50
N ALA A 66 -8.28 8.39 1.13
CA ALA A 66 -9.55 7.90 0.60
C ALA A 66 -10.63 7.66 1.67
N GLY A 67 -10.31 7.76 2.97
CA GLY A 67 -11.25 7.49 4.06
C GLY A 67 -11.55 6.01 4.28
N LEU A 68 -10.71 5.10 3.76
CA LEU A 68 -10.85 3.65 3.96
C LEU A 68 -10.35 3.19 5.33
N THR A 69 -9.44 3.94 5.94
CA THR A 69 -8.85 3.69 7.24
C THR A 69 -8.51 5.01 7.92
N ASP A 70 -8.43 5.01 9.23
CA ASP A 70 -8.07 6.14 10.08
C ASP A 70 -6.60 6.12 10.53
N HIS A 71 -5.92 4.97 10.39
CA HIS A 71 -4.53 4.78 10.79
C HIS A 71 -3.68 4.13 9.69
N ILE A 72 -2.37 4.18 9.90
CA ILE A 72 -1.37 3.51 9.07
C ILE A 72 -1.24 2.08 9.57
N TRP A 73 -1.42 1.12 8.67
CA TRP A 73 -1.43 -0.30 9.04
C TRP A 73 0.00 -0.82 9.19
N SER A 74 0.17 -1.78 10.10
CA SER A 74 1.38 -2.61 10.22
C SER A 74 1.22 -3.95 9.51
N VAL A 75 2.33 -4.58 9.10
CA VAL A 75 2.26 -5.81 8.26
C VAL A 75 1.54 -6.91 9.03
N LYS A 76 1.77 -6.95 10.34
CA LYS A 76 1.10 -7.86 11.25
C LYS A 76 -0.42 -7.63 11.26
N GLU A 77 -0.88 -6.39 11.36
CA GLU A 77 -2.32 -6.09 11.35
C GLU A 77 -2.97 -6.54 10.05
N LEU A 78 -2.36 -6.25 8.89
CA LEU A 78 -2.92 -6.66 7.60
C LEU A 78 -3.04 -8.20 7.49
N LEU A 79 -1.99 -8.93 7.90
CA LEU A 79 -1.97 -10.38 7.80
C LEU A 79 -2.88 -11.09 8.82
N LEU A 80 -3.15 -10.45 9.95
CA LEU A 80 -4.03 -10.97 10.99
C LEU A 80 -5.46 -10.44 10.89
N PHE A 81 -5.72 -9.50 9.98
CA PHE A 81 -7.04 -8.92 9.81
C PHE A 81 -8.02 -9.98 9.32
N GLN A 82 -8.98 -10.32 10.17
CA GLN A 82 -10.08 -11.18 9.78
C GLN A 82 -11.15 -10.36 9.09
N ILE A 83 -11.41 -10.69 7.83
CA ILE A 83 -12.50 -10.10 7.08
C ILE A 83 -13.79 -10.64 7.71
N PRO A 84 -14.66 -9.79 8.27
CA PRO A 84 -15.92 -10.26 8.82
C PRO A 84 -16.72 -10.95 7.70
N PRO A 85 -17.42 -12.05 8.01
CA PRO A 85 -18.25 -12.71 7.01
C PRO A 85 -19.24 -11.69 6.44
N PRO A 86 -19.54 -11.76 5.13
CA PRO A 86 -20.39 -10.76 4.54
C PRO A 86 -21.78 -10.87 5.17
N ARG A 87 -22.45 -9.72 5.35
CA ARG A 87 -23.76 -9.64 5.99
C ARG A 87 -24.83 -10.20 5.05
N TRP A 88 -24.97 -11.51 4.97
CA TRP A 88 -26.08 -12.21 4.32
C TRP A 88 -26.48 -13.42 5.14
#